data_AF-A0A829VW68-F1
#
_entry.id   AF-A0A829VW68-F1
#
_cell.length_a   1.000
_cell.length_b   1.000
_cell.length_c   1.000
_cell.angle_alpha   90.00
_cell.angle_beta   90.00
_cell.angle_gamma   90.00
#
_symmetry.space_group_name_H-M   'P 1'
#
loop_
_entity.id
_entity.type
_entity.pdbx_description
1 polymer ?
#
loop_
_entity_poly.entity_id
_entity_poly.type
_entity_poly.pdbx_seq_one_letter_code
_entity_poly.pdbx_strand_id
1 'polypeptide(L)'
;MKVMKNIPRLIMFAVLTLIAVVFVIPIFYSVFNSFKSQKEILSTAMTFFPNSPSLENYLYVFQHGSQYLGYYVNSLKITFIGVILTVILSAMSGYAFARLPFKGSGAVMAFILFVITFPLAAF
;
A
#
# COMPACT_ATOMS: atom_id res chain seq x y z
N MET A 1 -1.71 17.83 40.07
CA MET A 1 -2.19 18.54 38.85
C MET A 1 -1.50 18.17 37.52
N LYS A 2 -0.42 17.37 37.47
CA LYS A 2 0.20 16.90 36.20
C LYS A 2 -0.59 15.78 35.49
N VAL A 3 -1.32 14.95 36.23
CA VAL A 3 -2.03 13.76 35.71
C VAL A 3 -3.20 14.14 34.80
N MET A 4 -3.95 15.20 35.13
CA MET A 4 -5.14 15.61 34.35
C MET A 4 -4.80 16.16 32.95
N LYS A 5 -3.58 16.65 32.71
CA LYS A 5 -3.12 17.07 31.37
C LYS A 5 -2.75 15.89 30.45
N ASN A 6 -2.60 14.68 31.00
CA ASN A 6 -2.17 13.49 30.25
C ASN A 6 -3.33 12.56 29.87
N ILE A 7 -4.49 12.70 30.49
CA ILE A 7 -5.72 11.95 30.15
C ILE A 7 -6.10 12.10 28.66
N PRO A 8 -6.17 13.30 28.08
CA PRO A 8 -6.49 13.43 26.65
C PRO A 8 -5.43 12.79 25.74
N ARG A 9 -4.14 12.81 26.13
CA ARG A 9 -3.09 12.10 25.38
C ARG A 9 -3.25 10.59 25.51
N LEU A 10 -3.57 10.08 26.69
CA LEU A 10 -3.79 8.66 26.90
C LEU A 10 -4.97 8.13 26.08
N ILE A 11 -6.07 8.89 26.05
CA ILE A 11 -7.24 8.57 25.20
C ILE A 11 -6.84 8.61 23.73
N MET A 12 -6.11 9.64 23.29
CA MET A 12 -5.62 9.74 21.92
C MET A 12 -4.75 8.54 21.54
N PHE A 13 -3.79 8.15 22.39
CA PHE A 13 -2.96 6.97 22.14
C PHE A 13 -3.79 5.69 22.11
N ALA A 14 -4.74 5.51 23.03
CA ALA A 14 -5.62 4.34 23.05
C ALA A 14 -6.44 4.22 21.76
N VAL A 15 -7.01 5.34 21.28
CA VAL A 15 -7.76 5.39 20.02
C VAL A 15 -6.86 5.12 18.82
N LEU A 16 -5.69 5.75 18.75
CA LEU A 16 -4.73 5.51 17.65
C LEU A 16 -4.23 4.07 17.62
N THR A 17 -3.96 3.48 18.79
CA THR A 17 -3.58 2.07 18.89
C THR A 17 -4.71 1.15 18.45
N LEU A 18 -5.96 1.42 18.86
CA LEU A 18 -7.12 0.64 18.42
C LEU A 18 -7.28 0.69 16.90
N ILE A 19 -7.18 1.88 16.31
CA ILE A 19 -7.22 2.06 14.85
C ILE A 19 -6.07 1.26 14.20
N ALA A 20 -4.84 1.42 14.67
CA ALA A 20 -3.70 0.69 14.14
C ALA A 20 -3.90 -0.83 14.18
N VAL A 21 -4.44 -1.38 15.28
CA VAL A 21 -4.75 -2.80 15.40
C VAL A 21 -5.76 -3.23 14.33
N VAL A 22 -6.85 -2.48 14.14
CA VAL A 22 -7.86 -2.79 13.11
C VAL A 22 -7.26 -2.85 11.70
N PHE A 23 -6.37 -1.91 11.36
CA PHE A 23 -5.71 -1.89 10.04
C PHE A 23 -4.66 -3.01 9.87
N VAL A 24 -4.07 -3.47 10.96
CA VAL A 24 -2.99 -4.47 10.96
C VAL A 24 -3.53 -5.91 10.97
N ILE A 25 -4.72 -6.14 11.53
CA ILE A 25 -5.41 -7.45 11.51
C ILE A 25 -5.43 -8.12 10.12
N PRO A 26 -5.88 -7.47 9.01
CA PRO A 26 -5.92 -8.13 7.70
C PRO A 26 -4.52 -8.50 7.18
N ILE A 27 -3.48 -7.75 7.55
CA ILE A 27 -2.09 -8.08 7.19
C ILE A 27 -1.67 -9.36 7.88
N PHE A 28 -1.90 -9.47 9.20
CA PHE A 28 -1.61 -10.70 9.94
C PHE A 28 -2.44 -11.88 9.45
N TYR A 29 -3.72 -11.66 9.13
CA TYR A 29 -4.57 -12.70 8.57
C TYR A 29 -4.03 -13.24 7.23
N SER A 30 -3.57 -12.34 6.35
CA SER A 30 -2.92 -12.73 5.09
C SER A 30 -1.65 -13.55 5.31
N VAL A 31 -0.81 -13.13 6.27
CA VAL A 31 0.41 -13.87 6.65
C VAL A 31 0.06 -15.24 7.24
N PHE A 32 -0.95 -15.36 8.10
CA PHE A 32 -1.34 -16.66 8.63
C PHE A 32 -1.91 -17.58 7.55
N ASN A 33 -2.68 -17.05 6.59
CA ASN A 33 -3.19 -17.82 5.46
C ASN A 33 -2.08 -18.34 4.55
N SER A 34 -0.96 -17.63 4.38
CA SER A 34 0.14 -18.13 3.55
C SER A 34 0.81 -19.38 4.14
N PHE A 35 0.67 -19.64 5.44
CA PHE A 35 1.14 -20.87 6.09
C PHE A 35 0.09 -22.00 6.15
N LYS A 36 -1.16 -21.76 5.74
CA LYS A 36 -2.21 -22.80 5.75
C LYS A 36 -2.06 -23.74 4.58
N SER A 37 -2.35 -25.02 4.78
CA SER A 37 -2.43 -25.97 3.67
C SER A 37 -3.60 -25.65 2.73
N GLN A 38 -3.52 -26.06 1.46
CA GLN A 38 -4.61 -25.87 0.50
C GLN A 38 -5.94 -26.46 1.00
N LYS A 39 -5.89 -27.62 1.68
CA LYS A 39 -7.07 -28.27 2.27
C LYS A 39 -7.70 -27.43 3.38
N GLU A 40 -6.88 -26.76 4.19
CA GLU A 40 -7.37 -25.89 5.27
C GLU A 40 -8.02 -24.62 4.72
N ILE A 41 -7.42 -24.01 3.68
CA ILE A 41 -7.98 -22.82 3.00
C ILE A 41 -9.32 -23.13 2.33
N LEU A 42 -9.45 -24.32 1.74
CA LEU A 42 -10.69 -24.77 1.07
C LEU A 42 -11.75 -25.32 2.03
N SER A 43 -11.42 -25.47 3.32
CA SER A 43 -12.38 -25.95 4.32
C SER A 43 -13.38 -24.86 4.72
N THR A 44 -14.59 -25.25 5.11
CA THR A 44 -15.65 -24.33 5.56
C THR A 44 -15.32 -23.64 6.90
N ALA A 45 -14.27 -24.08 7.60
CA ALA A 45 -13.86 -23.51 8.88
C ALA A 45 -13.00 -22.25 8.66
N MET A 46 -13.56 -21.07 8.90
CA MET A 46 -12.76 -19.83 8.99
C MET A 46 -11.92 -19.83 10.27
N THR A 47 -10.68 -20.32 10.18
CA THR A 47 -9.70 -20.22 11.26
C THR A 47 -8.88 -18.94 11.11
N PHE A 48 -8.58 -18.24 12.20
CA PHE A 48 -7.67 -17.08 12.15
C PHE A 48 -6.20 -17.52 12.14
N PHE A 49 -5.87 -18.53 12.95
CA PHE A 49 -4.53 -19.12 13.02
C PHE A 49 -4.46 -20.42 12.22
N PRO A 50 -3.30 -20.76 11.64
CA PRO A 50 -3.12 -22.02 10.93
C PRO A 50 -3.14 -23.19 11.93
N ASN A 51 -3.93 -24.22 11.65
CA ASN A 51 -3.98 -25.44 12.47
C ASN A 51 -2.72 -26.30 12.28
N SER A 52 -2.13 -26.26 11.09
CA SER A 52 -0.92 -27.00 10.75
C SER A 52 -0.04 -26.12 9.85
N PRO A 53 0.82 -25.27 10.44
CA PRO A 53 1.68 -24.38 9.68
C PRO A 53 2.57 -25.16 8.71
N SER A 54 2.56 -24.77 7.43
CA SER A 54 3.32 -25.39 6.36
C SER A 54 4.01 -24.33 5.48
N LEU A 55 5.16 -24.69 4.94
CA LEU A 55 5.89 -23.88 3.94
C LEU A 55 5.62 -24.33 2.49
N GLU A 56 4.71 -25.27 2.30
CA GLU A 56 4.36 -25.85 0.99
C GLU A 56 3.97 -24.79 -0.03
N ASN A 57 3.17 -23.79 0.36
CA ASN A 57 2.76 -22.70 -0.54
C ASN A 57 3.97 -21.89 -1.04
N TYR A 58 4.97 -21.66 -0.18
CA TYR A 58 6.19 -20.94 -0.57
C TYR A 58 7.04 -21.78 -1.52
N LEU A 59 7.26 -23.05 -1.18
CA LEU A 59 8.00 -23.98 -2.04
C LEU A 59 7.32 -24.12 -3.41
N TYR A 60 5.99 -24.21 -3.43
CA TYR A 60 5.19 -24.28 -4.65
C TYR A 60 5.44 -23.07 -5.55
N VAL A 61 5.44 -21.86 -5.01
CA VAL A 61 5.72 -20.63 -5.78
C VAL A 61 7.11 -20.65 -6.40
N PHE A 62 8.14 -21.13 -5.70
CA PHE A 62 9.50 -21.18 -6.23
C PHE A 62 9.76 -22.36 -7.18
N GLN A 63 9.10 -23.50 -6.98
CA GLN A 63 9.29 -24.70 -7.80
C GLN A 63 8.42 -24.72 -9.06
N HIS A 64 7.18 -24.26 -8.95
CA HIS A 64 6.20 -24.30 -10.04
C HIS A 64 5.91 -22.91 -10.63
N GLY A 65 6.19 -21.83 -9.89
CA GLY A 65 6.08 -20.46 -10.36
C GLY A 65 7.34 -19.99 -11.11
N SER A 66 7.64 -20.62 -12.24
CA SER A 66 8.84 -20.35 -13.07
C SER A 66 9.03 -18.88 -13.46
N GLN A 67 7.98 -18.05 -13.38
CA GLN A 67 7.99 -16.63 -13.71
C GLN A 67 7.79 -15.68 -12.51
N TYR A 68 7.58 -16.20 -11.28
CA TYR A 68 7.24 -15.36 -10.12
C TYR A 68 8.35 -14.35 -9.79
N LEU A 69 9.61 -14.81 -9.77
CA LEU A 69 10.76 -13.92 -9.59
C LEU A 69 10.89 -12.89 -10.72
N GLY A 70 10.53 -13.28 -11.95
CA GLY A 70 10.50 -12.37 -13.09
C GLY A 70 9.49 -11.24 -12.91
N TYR A 71 8.27 -11.57 -12.48
CA TYR A 71 7.24 -10.57 -12.17
C TYR A 71 7.65 -9.66 -11.03
N TYR A 72 8.21 -10.22 -9.96
CA TYR A 72 8.71 -9.44 -8.83
C TYR A 72 9.78 -8.42 -9.25
N VAL A 73 10.77 -8.87 -10.04
CA VAL A 73 11.82 -7.99 -10.58
C VAL A 73 11.25 -6.96 -11.55
N ASN A 74 10.26 -7.33 -12.37
CA ASN A 74 9.61 -6.39 -13.27
C ASN A 74 8.87 -5.28 -12.51
N SER A 75 8.11 -5.62 -11.47
CA SER A 75 7.46 -4.64 -10.59
C SER A 75 8.48 -3.72 -9.93
N LEU A 76 9.57 -4.27 -9.38
CA LEU A 76 10.64 -3.45 -8.80
C LEU A 76 11.25 -2.49 -9.82
N LYS A 77 11.54 -2.94 -11.04
CA LYS A 77 12.10 -2.10 -12.11
C LYS A 77 11.15 -0.97 -12.50
N ILE A 78 9.88 -1.29 -12.77
CA ILE A 78 8.88 -0.30 -13.17
C ILE A 78 8.64 0.71 -12.06
N THR A 79 8.49 0.27 -10.81
CA THR A 79 8.30 1.17 -9.66
C THR A 79 9.52 2.05 -9.45
N PHE A 80 10.73 1.49 -9.47
CA PHE A 80 11.96 2.25 -9.23
C PHE A 80 12.17 3.34 -10.29
N ILE A 81 12.08 2.98 -11.57
CA ILE A 81 12.19 3.93 -12.69
C ILE A 81 11.07 4.96 -12.62
N GLY A 82 9.84 4.52 -12.40
CA GLY A 82 8.67 5.39 -12.27
C GLY A 82 8.84 6.43 -11.16
N VAL A 83 9.22 6.01 -9.96
CA VAL A 83 9.43 6.92 -8.82
C VAL A 83 10.51 7.96 -9.11
N ILE A 84 11.66 7.56 -9.68
CA ILE A 84 12.74 8.50 -10.00
C ILE A 84 12.25 9.55 -11.01
N LEU A 85 11.63 9.11 -12.10
CA LEU A 85 11.11 10.01 -13.12
C LEU A 85 10.03 10.93 -12.55
N THR A 86 9.09 10.39 -11.77
CA THR A 86 8.04 11.18 -11.12
C THR A 86 8.63 12.23 -10.19
N VAL A 87 9.58 11.88 -9.32
CA VAL A 87 10.19 12.83 -8.39
C VAL A 87 10.89 13.97 -9.14
N ILE A 88 11.68 13.66 -10.16
CA ILE A 88 12.40 14.67 -10.96
C ILE A 88 11.40 15.60 -11.65
N LEU A 89 10.43 15.03 -12.38
CA LEU A 89 9.47 15.81 -13.16
C LEU A 89 8.52 16.61 -12.26
N SER A 90 8.05 16.04 -11.16
CA SER A 90 7.19 16.73 -10.19
C SER A 90 7.94 17.85 -9.47
N ALA A 91 9.21 17.66 -9.11
CA ALA A 91 10.02 18.72 -8.51
C ALA A 91 10.24 19.89 -9.48
N MET A 92 10.61 19.60 -10.74
CA MET A 92 10.79 20.62 -11.78
C MET A 92 9.48 21.38 -12.06
N SER A 93 8.38 20.65 -12.22
CA SER A 93 7.06 21.24 -12.47
C SER A 93 6.59 22.08 -11.29
N GLY A 94 6.75 21.56 -10.07
CA GLY A 94 6.43 22.29 -8.83
C GLY A 94 7.22 23.59 -8.71
N TYR A 95 8.52 23.58 -9.04
CA TYR A 95 9.34 24.79 -9.07
C TYR A 95 8.83 25.81 -10.10
N ALA A 96 8.51 25.36 -11.31
CA ALA A 96 7.98 26.24 -12.36
C ALA A 96 6.69 26.93 -11.92
N PHE A 97 5.73 26.19 -11.34
CA PHE A 97 4.49 26.77 -10.82
C PHE A 97 4.70 27.71 -9.63
N ALA A 98 5.68 27.42 -8.75
CA ALA A 98 5.89 28.19 -7.53
C ALA A 98 6.72 29.47 -7.73
N ARG A 99 7.64 29.49 -8.71
CA ARG A 99 8.64 30.56 -8.84
C ARG A 99 8.68 31.27 -10.18
N LEU A 100 8.18 30.66 -11.26
CA LEU A 100 8.23 31.26 -12.58
C LEU A 100 6.87 31.89 -12.94
N PRO A 101 6.81 33.21 -13.19
CA PRO A 101 5.62 33.82 -13.76
C PRO A 101 5.55 33.49 -15.25
N PHE A 102 4.71 32.53 -15.65
CA PHE A 102 4.49 32.19 -17.05
C PHE A 102 3.01 32.37 -17.45
N LYS A 103 2.79 32.83 -18.67
CA LYS A 103 1.45 33.07 -19.22
C LYS A 103 0.75 31.72 -19.47
N GLY A 104 -0.47 31.56 -18.95
CA GLY A 104 -1.26 30.33 -19.10
C GLY A 104 -1.13 29.30 -17.95
N SER A 105 -0.42 29.63 -16.86
CA SER A 105 -0.26 28.75 -15.70
C SER A 105 -1.58 28.24 -15.11
N GLY A 106 -2.63 29.06 -15.07
CA GLY A 106 -3.96 28.65 -14.60
C GLY A 106 -4.61 27.58 -15.49
N ALA A 107 -4.45 27.67 -16.81
CA ALA A 107 -4.98 26.68 -17.74
C ALA A 107 -4.25 25.33 -17.61
N VAL A 108 -2.92 25.36 -17.48
CA VAL A 108 -2.13 24.13 -17.26
C VAL A 108 -2.49 23.49 -15.91
N MET A 109 -2.66 24.28 -14.84
CA MET A 109 -3.10 23.77 -13.54
C MET A 109 -4.49 23.14 -13.63
N ALA A 110 -5.45 23.81 -14.29
CA ALA A 110 -6.79 23.27 -14.50
C ALA A 110 -6.76 21.94 -15.28
N PHE A 111 -5.90 21.84 -16.30
CA PHE A 111 -5.71 20.60 -17.05
C PHE A 111 -5.15 19.47 -16.19
N ILE A 112 -4.13 19.74 -15.34
CA ILE A 112 -3.59 18.75 -14.40
C ILE A 112 -4.68 18.25 -13.45
N LEU A 113 -5.48 19.15 -12.87
CA LEU A 113 -6.59 18.79 -11.99
C LEU A 113 -7.66 17.96 -12.70
N PHE A 114 -7.97 18.31 -13.96
CA PHE A 114 -8.88 17.54 -14.79
C PHE A 114 -8.37 16.10 -14.96
N VAL A 115 -7.10 15.91 -15.34
CA VAL A 115 -6.53 14.57 -15.53
C VAL A 115 -6.52 13.74 -14.24
N ILE A 116 -6.21 14.34 -13.09
CA ILE A 116 -6.20 13.62 -11.79
C ILE A 116 -7.62 13.24 -11.33
N THR A 117 -8.61 14.06 -11.65
CA THR A 117 -10.01 13.85 -11.22
C THR A 117 -10.81 12.99 -12.21
N PHE A 118 -10.34 12.89 -13.46
CA PHE A 118 -11.04 12.14 -14.49
C PHE A 118 -11.04 10.63 -14.18
N PRO A 119 -12.22 9.98 -14.02
CA PRO A 119 -12.29 8.58 -13.65
C PRO A 119 -11.96 7.68 -14.86
N LEU A 120 -10.70 7.26 -14.95
CA LEU A 120 -10.25 6.35 -16.03
C LEU A 120 -10.87 4.94 -15.95
N ALA A 121 -11.36 4.54 -14.78
CA ALA A 121 -11.87 3.19 -14.50
C ALA A 121 -13.34 2.96 -14.89
N ALA A 122 -13.99 3.91 -15.58
CA ALA A 122 -15.41 3.83 -15.97
C ALA A 122 -15.63 3.30 -17.42
N PHE A 123 -14.59 2.75 -18.05
CA PHE A 123 -14.61 2.16 -19.40
C PHE A 123 -13.90 0.80 -19.38
#